data_AF-A0A7S0N0Y4-F1
#
_entry.id   AF-A0A7S0N0Y4-F1
#
_cell.length_a   1.000
_cell.length_b   1.000
_cell.length_c   1.000
_cell.angle_alpha   90.00
_cell.angle_beta   90.00
_cell.angle_gamma   90.00
#
_symmetry.space_group_name_H-M   'P 1'
#
loop_
_entity.id
_entity.type
_entity.pdbx_description
1 polymer ?
#
loop_
_entity_poly.entity_id
_entity_poly.type
_entity_poly.pdbx_seq_one_letter_code
_entity_poly.pdbx_strand_id
1 'polypeptide(L)'
;VVSGWVRLPKGTFRLTERGKSQKSTCDIDASADFSALTSLPDKQTVAPFLIGSFDIECVPEGGRGFPDPTKPLDQCVQIGTAVYRFGEDKPALNIVLALDTVEPVENLVVRSFKTEKELLLAWRDLIV
;
A
#
# COMPACT_ATOMS: atom_id res chain seq x y z
N VAL A 1 -14.91 21.03 -7.79
CA VAL A 1 -14.37 20.25 -6.65
C VAL A 1 -13.29 19.32 -7.17
N VAL A 2 -12.22 19.10 -6.42
CA VAL A 2 -11.09 18.25 -6.84
C VAL A 2 -11.26 16.77 -6.44
N SER A 3 -12.28 16.46 -5.63
CA SER A 3 -12.69 15.11 -5.22
C SER A 3 -14.22 15.01 -5.27
N GLY A 4 -14.75 13.89 -5.76
CA GLY A 4 -16.18 13.65 -5.81
C GLY A 4 -16.54 12.38 -6.58
N TRP A 5 -17.81 11.98 -6.52
CA TRP A 5 -18.31 10.86 -7.30
C TRP A 5 -18.52 11.26 -8.76
N VAL A 6 -18.15 10.36 -9.65
CA VAL A 6 -18.34 10.49 -11.09
C VAL A 6 -18.99 9.24 -11.66
N ARG A 7 -19.65 9.39 -12.81
CA ARG A 7 -20.27 8.31 -13.56
C ARG A 7 -19.79 8.35 -15.00
N LEU A 8 -19.48 7.17 -15.53
CA LEU A 8 -19.31 6.93 -16.96
C LEU A 8 -20.52 6.10 -17.46
N PRO A 9 -21.32 6.61 -18.40
CA PRO A 9 -22.40 5.84 -19.00
C PRO A 9 -21.91 4.59 -19.76
N LYS A 10 -22.79 3.60 -19.91
CA LYS A 10 -22.46 2.40 -20.71
C LYS A 10 -22.19 2.82 -22.16
N GLY A 11 -21.12 2.29 -22.74
CA GLY A 11 -20.73 2.54 -24.13
C GLY A 11 -19.89 3.80 -24.34
N THR A 12 -19.62 4.59 -23.29
CA THR A 12 -18.81 5.81 -23.39
C THR A 12 -17.36 5.62 -22.91
N PHE A 13 -16.98 4.40 -22.58
CA PHE A 13 -15.64 4.04 -22.13
C PHE A 13 -15.20 2.71 -22.75
N ARG A 14 -13.90 2.53 -22.88
CA ARG A 14 -13.27 1.28 -23.30
C ARG A 14 -12.47 0.72 -22.13
N LEU A 15 -12.80 -0.51 -21.73
CA LEU A 15 -11.99 -1.25 -20.77
C LEU A 15 -10.67 -1.67 -21.41
N THR A 16 -9.60 -1.55 -20.64
CA THR A 16 -8.28 -2.07 -20.99
C THR A 16 -8.27 -3.59 -20.76
N GLU A 17 -7.72 -4.37 -21.70
CA GLU A 17 -7.56 -5.82 -21.52
C GLU A 17 -6.53 -6.10 -20.42
N ARG A 18 -6.96 -6.82 -19.37
CA ARG A 18 -6.10 -7.19 -18.24
C ARG A 18 -4.86 -7.95 -18.73
N GLY A 19 -3.68 -7.56 -18.24
CA GLY A 19 -2.41 -8.24 -18.51
C GLY A 19 -1.74 -7.96 -19.86
N LYS A 20 -2.37 -7.20 -20.78
CA LYS A 20 -1.73 -6.81 -22.06
C LYS A 20 -1.32 -5.35 -22.12
N SER A 21 -2.25 -4.45 -21.79
CA SER A 21 -2.07 -3.01 -21.95
C SER A 21 -2.40 -2.21 -20.69
N GLN A 22 -2.60 -2.90 -19.57
CA GLN A 22 -2.85 -2.32 -18.26
C GLN A 22 -1.63 -1.49 -17.82
N LYS A 23 -1.86 -0.26 -17.37
CA LYS A 23 -0.79 0.67 -16.97
C LYS A 23 -0.69 0.86 -15.46
N SER A 24 -1.69 0.40 -14.71
CA SER A 24 -1.82 0.57 -13.26
C SER A 24 -2.01 -0.77 -12.57
N THR A 25 -1.88 -0.79 -11.24
CA THR A 25 -2.20 -1.96 -10.40
C THR A 25 -3.69 -2.02 -10.02
N CYS A 26 -4.53 -1.11 -10.53
CA CYS A 26 -5.96 -1.07 -10.25
C CYS A 26 -6.72 -2.27 -10.84
N ASP A 27 -7.80 -2.70 -10.18
CA ASP A 27 -8.65 -3.79 -10.69
C ASP A 27 -9.36 -3.45 -12.01
N ILE A 28 -9.68 -2.17 -12.22
CA ILE A 28 -10.37 -1.66 -13.41
C ILE A 28 -9.53 -0.53 -14.00
N ASP A 29 -9.18 -0.70 -15.28
CA ASP A 29 -8.48 0.29 -16.10
C ASP A 29 -9.35 0.57 -17.33
N ALA A 30 -9.69 1.84 -17.54
CA ALA A 30 -10.61 2.27 -18.59
C ALA A 30 -10.19 3.61 -19.18
N SER A 31 -10.42 3.79 -20.48
CA SER A 31 -10.27 5.07 -21.17
C SER A 31 -11.62 5.59 -21.64
N ALA A 32 -11.82 6.90 -21.54
CA ALA A 32 -13.04 7.59 -21.97
C ALA A 32 -12.69 9.01 -22.43
N ASP A 33 -13.53 9.57 -23.29
CA ASP A 33 -13.47 11.01 -23.58
C ASP A 33 -13.92 11.80 -22.34
N PHE A 34 -13.28 12.93 -22.05
CA PHE A 34 -13.60 13.72 -20.86
C PHE A 34 -15.05 14.22 -20.88
N SER A 35 -15.63 14.47 -22.07
CA SER A 35 -17.02 14.92 -22.23
C SER A 35 -18.05 13.87 -21.81
N ALA A 36 -17.66 12.60 -21.72
CA ALA A 36 -18.53 11.52 -21.25
C ALA A 36 -18.65 11.45 -19.71
N LEU A 37 -17.76 12.14 -18.98
CA LEU A 37 -17.72 12.09 -17.52
C LEU A 37 -18.84 12.94 -16.92
N THR A 38 -19.71 12.33 -16.12
CA THR A 38 -20.78 13.03 -15.41
C THR A 38 -20.45 13.12 -13.92
N SER A 39 -20.39 14.34 -13.36
CA SER A 39 -20.25 14.55 -11.91
C SER A 39 -21.55 14.20 -11.18
N LEU A 40 -21.44 13.62 -9.98
CA LEU A 40 -22.57 13.28 -9.10
C LEU A 40 -22.48 14.08 -7.79
N PRO A 41 -22.80 15.39 -7.80
CA PRO A 41 -22.61 16.26 -6.63
C PRO A 41 -23.51 15.92 -5.45
N ASP A 42 -24.66 15.28 -5.65
CA ASP A 42 -25.55 14.91 -4.55
C ASP A 42 -25.08 13.67 -3.79
N LYS A 43 -24.12 12.92 -4.34
CA LYS A 43 -23.55 11.74 -3.69
C LYS A 43 -22.39 12.16 -2.78
N GLN A 44 -22.67 12.28 -1.48
CA GLN A 44 -21.73 12.76 -0.47
C GLN A 44 -21.06 11.64 0.37
N THR A 45 -21.30 10.38 0.04
CA THR A 45 -20.68 9.24 0.73
C THR A 45 -19.17 9.20 0.49
N VAL A 46 -18.37 8.75 1.46
CA VAL A 46 -16.93 8.50 1.24
C VAL A 46 -16.75 7.06 0.73
N ALA A 47 -15.85 6.85 -0.22
CA ALA A 47 -15.52 5.50 -0.68
C ALA A 47 -14.73 4.72 0.41
N PRO A 48 -14.82 3.38 0.45
CA PRO A 48 -14.19 2.56 1.49
C PRO A 48 -12.68 2.37 1.21
N PHE A 49 -11.93 3.47 1.21
CA PHE A 49 -10.49 3.47 0.97
C PHE A 49 -9.74 2.58 1.97
N LEU A 50 -8.67 1.94 1.52
CA LEU A 50 -7.69 1.34 2.41
C LEU A 50 -6.67 2.41 2.80
N ILE A 51 -6.40 2.53 4.10
CA ILE A 51 -5.47 3.50 4.69
C ILE A 51 -4.36 2.70 5.35
N GLY A 52 -3.15 2.76 4.78
CA GLY A 52 -1.95 2.17 5.37
C GLY A 52 -1.18 3.20 6.19
N SER A 53 -0.92 2.87 7.46
CA SER A 53 0.06 3.56 8.30
C SER A 53 1.23 2.63 8.52
N PHE A 54 2.46 3.13 8.38
CA PHE A 54 3.67 2.33 8.54
C PHE A 54 4.72 3.09 9.32
N ASP A 55 5.62 2.32 9.92
CA ASP A 55 6.80 2.82 10.63
C ASP A 55 7.97 1.85 10.40
N ILE A 56 9.20 2.35 10.51
CA ILE A 56 10.42 1.59 10.24
C ILE A 56 11.39 1.64 11.42
N GLU A 57 12.12 0.56 11.63
CA GLU A 57 13.19 0.49 12.62
C GLU A 57 14.52 0.23 11.93
N CYS A 58 15.52 1.03 12.27
CA CYS A 58 16.86 0.96 11.69
C CYS A 58 17.91 0.76 12.77
N VAL A 59 18.88 -0.13 12.51
CA VAL A 59 19.97 -0.41 13.43
C VAL A 59 21.30 -0.10 12.73
N PRO A 60 22.13 0.81 13.28
CA PRO A 60 23.44 1.10 12.70
C PRO A 60 24.39 -0.08 12.91
N GLU A 61 25.46 -0.14 12.12
CA GLU A 61 26.51 -1.13 12.31
C GLU A 61 27.05 -1.09 13.76
N GLY A 62 27.08 -2.25 14.43
CA GLY A 62 27.51 -2.34 15.83
C GLY A 62 26.48 -1.84 16.86
N GLY A 63 25.28 -1.43 16.43
CA GLY A 63 24.13 -1.14 17.30
C GLY A 63 24.22 0.14 18.12
N ARG A 64 25.13 1.06 17.80
CA ARG A 64 25.29 2.36 18.49
C ARG A 64 25.40 3.50 17.49
N GLY A 65 24.77 4.63 17.82
CA GLY A 65 24.80 5.84 17.00
C GLY A 65 23.48 6.08 16.27
N PHE A 66 23.47 7.08 15.40
CA PHE A 66 22.32 7.40 14.54
C PHE A 66 22.47 6.66 13.21
N PRO A 67 21.42 5.97 12.71
CA PRO A 67 21.47 5.30 11.41
C PRO A 67 21.80 6.26 10.26
N ASP A 68 22.68 5.83 9.36
CA ASP A 68 23.08 6.56 8.16
C ASP A 68 22.75 5.73 6.91
N PRO A 69 21.78 6.15 6.07
CA PRO A 69 21.36 5.38 4.90
C PRO A 69 22.43 5.25 3.82
N THR A 70 23.56 5.97 3.93
CA THR A 70 24.70 5.84 3.03
C THR A 70 25.65 4.70 3.44
N LYS A 71 25.49 4.16 4.65
CA LYS A 71 26.29 3.03 5.16
C LYS A 71 25.57 1.71 4.90
N PRO A 72 26.12 0.80 4.09
CA PRO A 72 25.44 -0.47 3.74
C PRO A 72 25.16 -1.42 4.91
N LEU A 73 25.79 -1.19 6.07
CA LEU A 73 25.63 -2.01 7.27
C LEU A 73 24.70 -1.37 8.31
N ASP A 74 24.19 -0.16 8.04
CA ASP A 74 23.12 0.45 8.80
C ASP A 74 21.80 0.03 8.15
N GLN A 75 21.13 -0.96 8.73
CA GLN A 75 20.05 -1.68 8.06
C GLN A 75 18.68 -1.26 8.60
N CYS A 76 17.69 -1.17 7.71
CA CYS A 76 16.28 -1.26 8.06
C CYS A 76 15.97 -2.71 8.45
N VAL A 77 15.68 -2.93 9.73
CA VAL A 77 15.50 -4.28 10.30
C VAL A 77 14.05 -4.65 10.49
N GLN A 78 13.13 -3.68 10.60
CA GLN A 78 11.70 -3.96 10.72
C GLN A 78 10.87 -2.89 10.02
N ILE A 79 9.76 -3.31 9.43
CA ILE A 79 8.71 -2.42 8.93
C ILE A 79 7.37 -2.93 9.44
N GLY A 80 6.73 -2.11 10.29
CA GLY A 80 5.37 -2.33 10.76
C GLY A 80 4.38 -1.65 9.83
N THR A 81 3.25 -2.30 9.52
CA THR A 81 2.18 -1.70 8.71
C THR A 81 0.82 -2.09 9.27
N ALA A 82 -0.01 -1.09 9.55
CA ALA A 82 -1.40 -1.24 9.92
C ALA A 82 -2.28 -0.69 8.80
N VAL A 83 -3.20 -1.50 8.29
CA VAL A 83 -4.12 -1.15 7.21
C VAL A 83 -5.54 -1.11 7.76
N TYR A 84 -6.21 0.02 7.59
CA TYR A 84 -7.61 0.22 7.98
C TYR A 84 -8.47 0.42 6.74
N ARG A 85 -9.73 0.00 6.81
CA ARG A 85 -10.74 0.47 5.86
C ARG A 85 -11.38 1.74 6.42
N PHE A 86 -11.53 2.76 5.59
CA PHE A 86 -12.16 4.02 6.02
C PHE A 86 -13.54 3.75 6.64
N GLY A 87 -13.75 4.24 7.87
CA GLY A 87 -14.97 4.06 8.64
C GLY A 87 -15.03 2.82 9.53
N GLU A 88 -13.99 1.97 9.54
CA GLU A 88 -13.89 0.82 10.44
C GLU A 88 -12.96 1.11 11.63
N ASP A 89 -13.34 0.63 12.82
CA ASP A 89 -12.57 0.81 14.07
C ASP A 89 -11.46 -0.23 14.26
N LYS A 90 -11.44 -1.28 13.42
CA LYS A 90 -10.47 -2.37 13.49
C LYS A 90 -9.63 -2.42 12.22
N PRO A 91 -8.34 -2.77 12.33
CA PRO A 91 -7.49 -2.91 11.16
C PRO A 91 -7.93 -4.11 10.33
N ALA A 92 -7.92 -3.94 9.01
CA ALA A 92 -8.06 -5.01 8.04
C ALA A 92 -6.80 -5.89 7.95
N LEU A 93 -5.63 -5.33 8.28
CA LEU A 93 -4.36 -6.04 8.35
C LEU A 93 -3.42 -5.33 9.33
N ASN A 94 -2.82 -6.08 10.25
CA ASN A 94 -1.61 -5.68 10.96
C ASN A 94 -0.50 -6.64 10.54
N ILE A 95 0.63 -6.09 10.08
CA ILE A 95 1.76 -6.89 9.62
C ILE A 95 3.09 -6.27 10.04
N VAL A 96 4.03 -7.12 10.44
CA VAL A 96 5.43 -6.78 10.64
C VAL A 96 6.28 -7.62 9.69
N LEU A 97 7.10 -6.92 8.91
CA LEU A 97 8.16 -7.51 8.09
C LEU A 97 9.48 -7.28 8.81
N ALA A 98 10.23 -8.33 9.11
CA ALA A 98 11.43 -8.25 9.93
C ALA A 98 12.64 -8.95 9.30
N LEU A 99 13.82 -8.43 9.60
CA LEU A 99 15.10 -9.04 9.29
C LEU A 99 15.40 -10.08 10.35
N ASP A 100 15.81 -11.27 9.91
CA ASP A 100 15.96 -12.47 10.73
C ASP A 100 14.63 -12.92 11.38
N THR A 101 14.74 -13.81 12.37
CA THR A 101 13.64 -14.58 12.95
C THR A 101 12.92 -13.76 14.01
N VAL A 102 11.59 -13.72 13.93
CA VAL A 102 10.72 -13.12 14.94
C VAL A 102 9.69 -14.16 15.38
N GLU A 103 9.48 -14.26 16.70
CA GLU A 103 8.47 -15.14 17.26
C GLU A 103 7.05 -14.73 16.82
N PRO A 104 6.13 -15.68 16.59
CA PRO A 104 4.75 -15.35 16.27
C PRO A 104 4.10 -14.50 17.37
N VAL A 105 3.35 -13.49 16.95
CA VAL A 105 2.57 -12.61 17.84
C VAL A 105 1.09 -12.77 17.52
N GLU A 106 0.26 -12.88 18.54
CA GLU A 106 -1.19 -13.05 18.38
C GLU A 106 -1.80 -11.84 17.65
N ASN A 107 -2.72 -12.10 16.71
CA ASN A 107 -3.41 -11.07 15.91
C ASN A 107 -2.48 -10.16 15.08
N LEU A 108 -1.27 -10.63 14.77
CA LEU A 108 -0.29 -9.95 13.94
C LEU A 108 0.26 -10.90 12.87
N VAL A 109 0.28 -10.48 11.61
CA VAL A 109 1.01 -11.20 10.57
C VAL A 109 2.49 -10.88 10.72
N VAL A 110 3.34 -11.89 10.92
CA VAL A 110 4.79 -11.72 11.01
C VAL A 110 5.44 -12.42 9.82
N ARG A 111 6.30 -11.71 9.09
CA ARG A 111 7.13 -12.30 8.02
C ARG A 111 8.59 -11.94 8.24
N SER A 112 9.43 -12.98 8.28
CA SER A 112 10.87 -12.88 8.48
C SER A 112 11.63 -13.05 7.15
N PHE A 113 12.70 -12.30 6.97
CA PHE A 113 13.54 -12.30 5.77
C PHE A 113 15.02 -12.41 6.14
N LYS A 114 15.84 -12.98 5.25
CA LYS A 114 17.29 -13.18 5.54
C LYS A 114 18.11 -11.95 5.22
N THR A 115 17.64 -11.13 4.30
CA THR A 115 18.33 -9.91 3.87
C THR A 115 17.39 -8.72 3.89
N GLU A 116 17.93 -7.53 4.16
CA GLU A 116 17.17 -6.28 4.08
C GLU A 116 16.55 -6.08 2.69
N LYS A 117 17.26 -6.48 1.63
CA LYS A 117 16.74 -6.43 0.27
C LYS A 117 15.43 -7.22 0.11
N GLU A 118 15.36 -8.44 0.64
CA GLU A 118 14.15 -9.26 0.58
C GLU A 118 13.01 -8.62 1.39
N LEU A 119 13.33 -8.06 2.56
CA LEU A 119 12.39 -7.33 3.41
C LEU A 119 11.78 -6.14 2.66
N LEU A 120 12.62 -5.26 2.10
CA LEU A 120 12.20 -4.07 1.37
C LEU A 120 11.37 -4.41 0.12
N LEU A 121 11.75 -5.47 -0.61
CA LEU A 121 10.99 -5.93 -1.77
C LEU A 121 9.64 -6.51 -1.36
N ALA A 122 9.57 -7.25 -0.26
CA ALA A 122 8.32 -7.77 0.27
C ALA A 122 7.39 -6.65 0.78
N TRP A 123 7.95 -5.59 1.36
CA TRP A 123 7.16 -4.42 1.74
C TRP A 123 6.63 -3.67 0.53
N ARG A 124 7.44 -3.47 -0.52
CA ARG A 124 6.97 -2.94 -1.79
C ARG A 124 5.77 -3.74 -2.31
N ASP A 125 5.89 -5.07 -2.40
CA ASP A 125 4.84 -5.95 -2.93
C ASP A 125 3.58 -6.00 -2.05
N LEU A 126 3.66 -5.56 -0.79
CA LEU A 126 2.49 -5.37 0.07
C LEU A 126 1.71 -4.10 -0.31
N ILE A 127 2.40 -3.06 -0.75
CA ILE A 127 1.81 -1.74 -1.04
C ILE A 127 1.33 -1.63 -2.49
N VAL A 128 1.98 -2.29 -3.45
CA VAL A 128 1.68 -2.18 -4.89
C VAL A 128 1.33 -3.51 -5.56
#